data_AF-A0A523E5D9-F1
#
_entry.id   AF-A0A523E5D9-F1
#
_cell.length_a   1.000
_cell.length_b   1.000
_cell.length_c   1.000
_cell.angle_alpha   90.00
_cell.angle_beta   90.00
_cell.angle_gamma   90.00
#
_symmetry.space_group_name_H-M   'P 1'
#
loop_
_entity.id
_entity.type
_entity.pdbx_description
1 polymer ?
#
loop_
_entity_poly.entity_id
_entity_poly.type
_entity_poly.pdbx_seq_one_letter_code
_entity_poly.pdbx_strand_id
1 'polypeptide(L)' 'AQQAGDIKILGGGIIPDDDIPRLKEAGVLEIFTPGATLTSIVQFVRDNVPPRHLEETHVQGD' A
#
# COMPACT_ATOMS: atom_id res chain seq x y z
N ALA A 1 14.93 15.07 1.68
CA ALA A 1 14.01 13.93 1.84
C ALA A 1 13.32 13.68 0.50
N GLN A 2 13.24 12.44 0.04
CA GLN A 2 12.49 12.12 -1.19
C GLN A 2 10.98 12.20 -0.89
N GLN A 3 10.22 12.82 -1.79
CA GLN A 3 8.76 12.90 -1.70
C GLN A 3 8.18 11.54 -2.10
N ALA A 4 7.28 10.99 -1.29
CA ALA A 4 6.73 9.64 -1.45
C ALA A 4 5.19 9.61 -1.31
N GLY A 5 4.53 10.74 -1.57
CA GLY A 5 3.08 10.90 -1.36
C GLY A 5 2.22 10.06 -2.31
N ASP A 6 2.81 9.53 -3.38
CA ASP A 6 2.20 8.61 -4.34
C ASP A 6 2.31 7.13 -3.93
N ILE A 7 3.10 6.82 -2.90
CA ILE A 7 3.31 5.45 -2.43
C ILE A 7 2.14 5.03 -1.54
N LYS A 8 1.42 4.01 -2.01
CA LYS A 8 0.35 3.34 -1.27
C LYS A 8 0.95 2.41 -0.20
N ILE A 9 0.52 2.57 1.05
CA ILE A 9 1.02 1.78 2.20
C ILE A 9 -0.06 0.80 2.66
N LEU A 10 0.33 -0.45 2.87
CA LEU A 10 -0.47 -1.49 3.51
C LEU A 10 0.31 -2.04 4.71
N GLY A 11 -0.39 -2.40 5.78
CA GLY A 11 0.19 -2.98 6.99
C GLY A 11 -0.32 -4.39 7.25
N GLY A 12 0.39 -5.16 8.06
CA GLY A 12 -0.08 -6.46 8.53
C GLY A 12 0.70 -6.97 9.74
N GLY A 13 0.11 -7.94 10.45
CA GLY A 13 0.68 -8.53 11.67
C GLY A 13 -0.21 -8.34 12.90
N ILE A 14 0.39 -8.50 14.09
CA ILE A 14 -0.30 -8.28 15.36
C ILE A 14 -0.22 -6.79 15.69
N ILE A 15 -1.32 -6.07 15.45
CA ILE A 15 -1.45 -4.62 15.71
C ILE A 15 -2.56 -4.44 16.75
N PRO A 16 -2.36 -3.63 17.81
CA PRO A 16 -3.42 -3.31 18.76
C PRO A 16 -4.60 -2.63 18.08
N ASP A 17 -5.83 -2.98 18.48
CA ASP A 17 -7.05 -2.41 17.87
C ASP A 17 -7.09 -0.87 17.98
N ASP A 18 -6.54 -0.32 19.06
CA ASP A 18 -6.46 1.12 19.31
C ASP A 18 -5.48 1.86 18.37
N ASP A 19 -4.51 1.15 17.78
CA ASP A 19 -3.53 1.74 16.86
C ASP A 19 -4.05 1.79 15.41
N ILE A 20 -5.03 0.94 15.06
CA ILE A 20 -5.59 0.85 13.70
C ILE A 20 -6.16 2.19 13.21
N PRO A 21 -7.00 2.91 13.98
CA PRO A 21 -7.52 4.22 13.56
C PRO A 21 -6.41 5.22 13.26
N ARG A 22 -5.40 5.30 14.13
CA ARG A 22 -4.27 6.21 13.97
C ARG A 22 -3.43 5.89 12.73
N LEU A 23 -3.22 4.61 12.44
CA LEU A 23 -2.49 4.19 11.24
C LEU A 23 -3.26 4.53 9.95
N LYS A 24 -4.58 4.36 9.95
CA LYS A 24 -5.45 4.76 8.84
C LYS A 24 -5.42 6.27 8.62
N GLU A 25 -5.51 7.07 9.68
CA GLU A 25 -5.36 8.53 9.63
C GLU A 25 -3.99 8.98 9.10
N ALA A 26 -2.94 8.21 9.39
CA ALA A 26 -1.58 8.46 8.90
C ALA A 26 -1.38 8.07 7.42
N GLY A 27 -2.40 7.54 6.73
CA GLY A 27 -2.35 7.22 5.30
C GLY A 27 -2.10 5.74 4.98
N VAL A 28 -2.14 4.85 5.97
CA VAL A 28 -2.19 3.40 5.68
C VAL A 28 -3.55 3.08 5.06
N LEU A 29 -3.54 2.43 3.89
CA LEU A 29 -4.77 2.10 3.17
C LEU A 29 -5.50 0.92 3.81
N GLU A 30 -4.76 -0.12 4.19
CA GLU A 30 -5.33 -1.31 4.81
C GLU A 30 -4.39 -2.01 5.78
N ILE A 31 -4.96 -2.63 6.81
CA ILE A 31 -4.26 -3.40 7.82
C ILE A 31 -4.81 -4.82 7.85
N PHE A 32 -3.95 -5.81 7.61
CA PHE A 32 -4.30 -7.23 7.65
C PHE A 32 -3.85 -7.88 8.96
N THR A 33 -4.80 -8.14 9.84
CA THR A 33 -4.59 -8.87 11.11
C THR A 33 -4.56 -10.39 10.87
N PRO A 34 -4.14 -11.20 11.87
CA PRO A 34 -4.19 -12.66 11.73
C PRO A 34 -5.58 -13.17 11.33
N GLY A 35 -5.59 -14.14 10.41
CA GLY A 35 -6.82 -14.68 9.84
C GLY A 35 -7.20 -14.07 8.49
N ALA A 36 -6.57 -12.96 8.08
CA ALA A 36 -6.70 -12.45 6.71
C ALA A 36 -6.23 -13.50 5.70
N THR A 37 -7.08 -13.82 4.72
CA THR A 37 -6.75 -14.79 3.68
C THR A 37 -5.89 -14.14 2.60
N LEU A 38 -4.97 -14.90 2.01
CA LEU A 38 -4.18 -14.42 0.87
C LEU A 38 -5.08 -13.90 -0.26
N THR A 39 -6.18 -14.60 -0.54
CA THR A 39 -7.16 -14.19 -1.55
C THR A 39 -7.73 -12.80 -1.25
N SER A 40 -8.09 -12.51 0.00
CA SER A 40 -8.60 -11.19 0.39
C SER A 40 -7.56 -10.08 0.22
N ILE A 41 -6.29 -10.36 0.55
CA ILE A 41 -5.18 -9.42 0.39
C ILE A 41 -4.95 -9.13 -1.10
N VAL A 42 -4.90 -10.17 -1.94
CA VAL A 42 -4.72 -10.04 -3.39
C VAL A 42 -5.86 -9.24 -4.01
N GLN A 43 -7.10 -9.52 -3.60
CA GLN A 43 -8.27 -8.82 -4.11
C GLN A 43 -8.21 -7.33 -3.73
N PHE A 44 -7.90 -7.03 -2.46
CA PHE A 44 -7.74 -5.65 -2.01
C PHE A 44 -6.71 -4.89 -2.86
N VAL A 45 -5.54 -5.50 -3.11
CA VAL A 45 -4.48 -4.87 -3.92
C VAL A 45 -4.97 -4.60 -5.33
N ARG A 46 -5.66 -5.54 -5.98
CA ARG A 46 -6.20 -5.36 -7.35
C ARG A 46 -7.20 -4.21 -7.43
N ASP A 47 -8.05 -4.08 -6.41
CA ASP A 47 -9.12 -3.07 -6.40
C ASP A 47 -8.60 -1.67 -6.04
N ASN A 48 -7.51 -1.59 -5.27
CA ASN A 48 -7.06 -0.33 -4.68
C ASN A 48 -5.70 0.16 -5.22
N VAL A 49 -4.91 -0.68 -5.89
CA VAL A 49 -3.58 -0.32 -6.39
C VAL A 49 -3.59 -0.40 -7.92
N PRO A 50 -3.56 0.76 -8.62
CA PRO A 50 -3.51 0.74 -10.08
C PRO A 50 -2.19 0.13 -10.57
N PRO A 51 -2.19 -0.54 -11.72
CA PRO A 51 -0.95 -0.96 -12.37
C PRO A 51 0.00 0.22 -12.51
N ARG A 52 1.26 0.03 -12.14
CA ARG A 52 2.30 1.04 -12.37
C ARG A 52 2.36 1.30 -13.87
N HIS A 53 2.10 2.54 -14.27
CA HIS A 53 2.46 2.98 -15.61
C HIS A 53 3.98 2.97 -15.66
N LEU A 54 4.54 2.09 -16.49
CA LEU A 54 5.94 2.21 -16.86
C LEU A 54 6.00 3.43 -17.77
N GLU A 55 6.35 4.60 -17.23
CA GLU A 55 6.88 5.63 -18.11
C GLU A 55 8.15 5.07 -18.72
N GLU A 56 8.20 5.00 -20.05
CA GLU A 56 9.41 4.65 -20.78
C GLU A 56 10.50 5.59 -20.29
N THR A 57 11.51 5.04 -19.61
CA THR A 57 12.72 5.78 -19.27
C THR A 57 13.23 6.40 -20.56
N HIS A 58 13.11 7.73 -20.68
CA HIS A 58 13.82 8.51 -21.66
C HIS A 58 15.32 8.26 -21.44
N VAL A 59 15.88 7.32 -22.20
CA VAL A 59 17.31 7.25 -22.41
C VAL A 59 17.61 8.34 -23.43
N GLN A 60 17.79 9.57 -22.95
CA GLN A 60 18.44 10.62 -23.72
C GLN A 60 19.88 10.15 -23.93
N GLY A 61 20.15 9.60 -25.10
CA GLY A 61 21.52 9.36 -25.52
C GLY A 61 22.21 10.69 -25.76
N ASP A 62 23.26 10.94 -24.99
CA ASP A 62 24.38 11.84 -25.31
C ASP A 62 25.68 11.03 -25.15
#